data_AF-A0A3D3VZ73-F1
#
_entry.id   AF-A0A3D3VZ73-F1
#
_cell.length_a   1.000
_cell.length_b   1.000
_cell.length_c   1.000
_cell.angle_alpha   90.00
_cell.angle_beta   90.00
_cell.angle_gamma   90.00
#
_symmetry.space_group_name_H-M   'P 1'
#
loop_
_entity.id
_entity.type
_entity.pdbx_description
1 polymer ?
#
loop_
_entity_poly.entity_id
_entity_poly.type
_entity_poly.pdbx_seq_one_letter_code
_entity_poly.pdbx_strand_id
1 'polypeptide(L)'
;LSNFEIDILRPMCVAAADALKLKYSYDAAHGRACRRIADHVRACTFAIHEGAVPGPDKANYIVRLLLRRAAMEGYLLGQKTPFLHTL
;
A
#
# COMPACT_ATOMS: atom_id res chain seq x y z
N LEU A 1 -1.86 9.27 -19.44
CA LEU A 1 -2.72 8.65 -18.41
C LEU A 1 -1.86 7.75 -17.54
N SER A 2 -1.99 7.81 -16.22
CA SER A 2 -1.26 6.91 -15.31
C SER A 2 -2.07 5.66 -15.01
N ASN A 3 -1.43 4.51 -14.84
CA ASN A 3 -2.11 3.26 -14.48
C ASN A 3 -2.89 3.40 -13.16
N PHE A 4 -2.43 4.24 -12.24
CA PHE A 4 -3.10 4.45 -10.94
C PHE A 4 -4.39 5.28 -11.02
N GLU A 5 -4.74 5.81 -12.19
CA GLU A 5 -5.99 6.56 -12.40
C GLU A 5 -7.10 5.73 -13.07
N ILE A 6 -6.85 4.45 -13.36
CA ILE A 6 -7.87 3.53 -13.89
C ILE A 6 -8.87 3.11 -12.80
N ASP A 7 -9.99 2.57 -13.24
CA ASP A 7 -11.13 2.11 -12.43
C ASP A 7 -10.76 1.14 -11.30
N ILE A 8 -9.81 0.23 -11.52
CA ILE A 8 -9.42 -0.77 -10.51
C ILE A 8 -8.35 -0.29 -9.52
N LEU A 9 -7.46 0.64 -9.90
CA LEU A 9 -6.35 1.07 -9.03
C LEU A 9 -6.63 2.38 -8.30
N ARG A 10 -7.42 3.28 -8.90
CA ARG A 10 -7.77 4.56 -8.28
C ARG A 10 -8.50 4.38 -6.94
N PRO A 11 -9.50 3.48 -6.80
CA PRO A 11 -10.18 3.27 -5.52
C PRO A 11 -9.23 2.82 -4.40
N MET A 12 -8.22 2.00 -4.72
CA MET A 12 -7.22 1.57 -3.74
C MET A 12 -6.33 2.74 -3.27
N CYS A 13 -5.99 3.66 -4.18
CA CYS A 13 -5.24 4.87 -3.82
C CYS A 13 -6.06 5.81 -2.95
N VAL A 14 -7.37 5.92 -3.20
CA VAL A 14 -8.31 6.67 -2.37
C VAL A 14 -8.43 6.03 -0.99
N ALA A 15 -8.66 4.73 -0.90
CA ALA A 15 -8.74 4.01 0.37
C ALA A 15 -7.46 4.15 1.20
N ALA A 16 -6.28 4.08 0.56
CA ALA A 16 -5.01 4.33 1.22
C ALA A 16 -4.91 5.76 1.80
N ALA A 17 -5.41 6.77 1.07
CA ALA A 17 -5.44 8.14 1.59
C ALA A 17 -6.45 8.29 2.74
N ASP A 18 -7.63 7.69 2.62
CA ASP A 18 -8.69 7.73 3.63
C ASP A 18 -8.24 7.07 4.95
N ALA A 19 -7.53 5.95 4.87
CA ALA A 19 -6.92 5.28 6.03
C ALA A 19 -5.86 6.13 6.74
N LEU A 20 -5.29 7.12 6.03
CA LEU A 20 -4.36 8.12 6.56
C LEU A 20 -5.04 9.45 6.91
N LYS A 21 -6.37 9.55 6.76
CA LYS A 21 -7.16 10.79 6.93
C LYS A 21 -6.71 11.92 6.00
N LEU A 22 -6.28 11.56 4.79
CA LEU A 22 -5.83 12.47 3.74
C LEU A 22 -6.78 12.39 2.54
N LYS A 23 -6.84 13.44 1.73
CA LYS A 23 -7.55 13.42 0.44
C LYS A 23 -6.60 12.97 -0.66
N TYR A 24 -6.91 11.90 -1.38
CA TYR A 24 -6.10 11.48 -2.53
C TYR A 24 -6.13 12.53 -3.66
N SER A 25 -4.94 12.84 -4.19
CA SER A 25 -4.75 13.62 -5.41
C SER A 25 -3.46 13.14 -6.08
N TYR A 26 -3.48 12.98 -7.40
CA TYR A 26 -2.36 12.42 -8.14
C TYR A 26 -1.07 13.25 -7.99
N ASP A 27 -1.22 14.58 -8.06
CA ASP A 27 -0.12 15.56 -8.04
C ASP A 27 0.25 16.04 -6.63
N ALA A 28 -0.51 15.64 -5.60
CA ALA A 28 -0.19 15.99 -4.22
C ALA A 28 1.09 15.28 -3.74
N ALA A 29 1.80 15.91 -2.80
CA ALA A 29 3.03 15.37 -2.21
C ALA A 29 2.85 13.95 -1.64
N HIS A 30 1.71 13.69 -0.97
CA HIS A 30 1.34 12.37 -0.43
C HIS A 30 0.69 11.45 -1.46
N GLY A 31 0.34 11.94 -2.65
CA GLY A 31 -0.29 11.13 -3.71
C GLY A 31 0.61 9.98 -4.17
N ARG A 32 1.91 10.24 -4.31
CA ARG A 32 2.91 9.20 -4.62
C ARG A 32 2.95 8.11 -3.55
N ALA A 33 2.83 8.48 -2.28
CA ALA A 33 2.86 7.52 -1.19
C ALA A 33 1.62 6.64 -1.18
N CYS A 34 0.43 7.23 -1.39
CA CYS A 34 -0.82 6.49 -1.50
C CYS A 34 -0.76 5.44 -2.63
N ARG A 35 -0.17 5.78 -3.79
CA ARG A 35 0.02 4.83 -4.90
C ARG A 35 0.94 3.65 -4.54
N ARG A 36 2.05 3.91 -3.84
CA ARG A 36 2.98 2.85 -3.41
C ARG A 36 2.36 1.96 -2.34
N ILE A 37 1.63 2.53 -1.39
CA ILE A 37 0.86 1.76 -0.40
C ILE A 37 -0.14 0.85 -1.10
N ALA A 38 -0.97 1.40 -2.00
CA ALA A 38 -1.97 0.64 -2.73
C ALA A 38 -1.35 -0.52 -3.53
N ASP A 39 -0.26 -0.25 -4.26
CA ASP A 39 0.41 -1.28 -5.05
C ASP A 39 1.05 -2.38 -4.19
N HIS A 40 1.73 -2.00 -3.11
CA HIS A 40 2.37 -2.95 -2.21
C HIS A 40 1.35 -3.81 -1.46
N VAL A 41 0.25 -3.22 -0.98
CA VAL A 41 -0.83 -3.98 -0.36
C VAL A 41 -1.42 -4.97 -1.35
N ARG A 42 -1.77 -4.52 -2.57
CA ARG A 42 -2.29 -5.40 -3.62
C ARG A 42 -1.35 -6.58 -3.89
N ALA A 43 -0.06 -6.32 -4.07
CA ALA A 43 0.94 -7.37 -4.29
C ALA A 43 1.06 -8.34 -3.11
N CYS A 44 1.06 -7.83 -1.87
CA CYS A 44 1.12 -8.67 -0.67
C CYS A 44 -0.14 -9.51 -0.50
N THR A 45 -1.32 -8.96 -0.76
CA THR A 45 -2.60 -9.68 -0.65
C THR A 45 -2.62 -10.90 -1.57
N PHE A 46 -2.27 -10.74 -2.85
CA PHE A 46 -2.20 -11.86 -3.79
C PHE A 46 -1.09 -12.86 -3.43
N ALA A 47 0.10 -12.37 -3.07
CA ALA A 47 1.21 -13.26 -2.71
C ALA A 47 0.89 -14.11 -1.46
N ILE A 48 0.28 -13.51 -0.43
CA ILE A 48 -0.14 -14.21 0.78
C ILE A 48 -1.25 -15.21 0.45
N HIS A 49 -2.21 -14.83 -0.41
CA HIS A 49 -3.26 -15.73 -0.88
C HIS A 49 -2.69 -16.98 -1.58
N GLU A 50 -1.59 -16.84 -2.32
CA GLU A 50 -0.88 -17.93 -2.98
C GLU A 50 0.10 -18.69 -2.05
N GLY A 51 0.17 -18.35 -0.76
CA GLY A 51 0.96 -19.05 0.24
C GLY A 51 2.34 -18.45 0.54
N ALA A 52 2.71 -17.34 -0.09
CA ALA A 52 3.93 -16.60 0.26
C ALA A 52 3.70 -15.74 1.50
N VAL A 53 3.95 -16.30 2.67
CA VAL A 53 3.79 -15.61 3.96
C VAL A 53 5.02 -14.73 4.30
N PRO A 54 4.88 -13.61 5.03
CA PRO A 54 6.03 -12.76 5.38
C PRO A 54 7.09 -13.54 6.17
N GLY A 55 8.34 -13.55 5.71
CA GLY A 55 9.40 -14.38 6.29
C GLY A 55 10.81 -13.98 5.86
N PRO A 56 11.86 -14.71 6.29
CA PRO A 56 13.26 -14.33 6.06
C PRO A 56 13.78 -14.57 4.65
N ASP A 57 13.24 -15.53 3.91
CA ASP A 57 13.89 -16.05 2.70
C ASP A 57 13.02 -15.96 1.45
N LYS A 58 13.66 -15.87 0.28
CA LYS A 58 13.02 -15.97 -1.05
C LYS A 58 11.80 -15.04 -1.21
N ALA A 59 10.67 -15.56 -1.69
CA ALA A 59 9.44 -14.80 -1.88
C ALA A 59 8.90 -14.23 -0.56
N ASN A 60 9.04 -14.97 0.54
CA ASN A 60 8.59 -14.56 1.87
C ASN A 60 9.33 -13.30 2.34
N TYR A 61 10.62 -13.16 1.99
CA TYR A 61 11.40 -11.94 2.22
C TYR A 61 10.80 -10.74 1.49
N ILE A 62 10.42 -10.92 0.23
CA ILE A 62 9.86 -9.85 -0.60
C ILE A 62 8.52 -9.39 -0.05
N VAL A 63 7.62 -10.32 0.31
CA VAL A 63 6.33 -9.97 0.94
C VAL A 63 6.55 -9.17 2.21
N ARG A 64 7.46 -9.61 3.09
CA ARG A 64 7.81 -8.87 4.31
C ARG A 64 8.37 -7.48 4.00
N LEU A 65 9.21 -7.35 2.99
CA LEU A 65 9.80 -6.07 2.56
C LEU A 65 8.71 -5.10 2.08
N LEU A 66 7.81 -5.55 1.22
CA LEU A 66 6.74 -4.72 0.66
C LEU A 66 5.74 -4.28 1.74
N LEU A 67 5.33 -5.19 2.63
CA LEU A 67 4.48 -4.85 3.79
C LEU A 67 5.14 -3.78 4.68
N ARG A 68 6.43 -3.94 4.99
CA ARG A 68 7.17 -2.97 5.81
C ARG A 68 7.29 -1.61 5.12
N ARG A 69 7.50 -1.57 3.81
CA ARG A 69 7.54 -0.32 3.04
C ARG A 69 6.19 0.38 3.07
N ALA A 70 5.10 -0.31 2.79
CA ALA A 70 3.75 0.26 2.85
C ALA A 70 3.42 0.82 4.25
N ALA A 71 3.75 0.06 5.31
CA ALA A 71 3.54 0.50 6.69
C ALA A 71 4.39 1.74 7.03
N MET A 72 5.64 1.77 6.58
CA MET A 72 6.55 2.88 6.82
C MET A 72 6.07 4.18 6.14
N GLU A 73 5.53 4.10 4.93
CA GLU A 73 4.97 5.27 4.25
C GLU A 73 3.79 5.88 5.00
N GLY A 74 2.86 5.05 5.49
CA GLY A 74 1.79 5.54 6.36
C GLY A 74 2.33 6.14 7.65
N TYR A 75 3.36 5.52 8.24
CA TYR A 75 4.00 6.02 9.46
C TYR A 75 4.64 7.40 9.30
N LEU A 76 5.30 7.64 8.16
CA LEU A 76 5.86 8.95 7.79
C LEU A 76 4.79 10.01 7.58
N LEU A 77 3.61 9.60 7.11
CA LEU A 77 2.44 10.47 6.94
C LEU A 77 1.62 10.64 8.23
N GLY A 78 2.11 10.14 9.37
CA GLY A 78 1.53 10.36 10.69
C GLY A 78 0.67 9.22 11.22
N GLN A 79 0.44 8.14 10.46
CA GLN A 79 -0.33 7.01 10.93
C GLN A 79 0.49 6.14 11.89
N LYS A 80 0.08 6.09 13.16
CA LYS A 80 0.80 5.37 14.23
C LYS A 80 0.22 4.02 14.56
N THR A 81 -1.00 3.73 14.11
CA THR A 81 -1.66 2.43 14.32
C THR A 81 -1.63 1.59 13.04
N PRO A 82 -1.63 0.25 13.16
CA PRO A 82 -1.74 -0.63 11.99
C PRO A 82 -3.00 -0.31 11.18
N PHE A 83 -2.85 -0.15 9.85
CA PHE A 83 -3.96 0.22 8.97
C PHE A 83 -4.02 -0.62 7.67
N LEU A 84 -2.93 -1.27 7.26
CA LEU A 84 -2.89 -1.99 5.97
C LEU A 84 -3.92 -3.12 5.83
N HIS A 85 -4.43 -3.65 6.95
CA HIS A 85 -5.44 -4.71 6.96
C HIS A 85 -6.86 -4.21 6.61
N THR A 86 -7.07 -2.90 6.56
CA THR A 86 -8.35 -2.29 6.18
C THR A 86 -8.42 -1.93 4.70
N LEU A 87 -7.37 -2.25 3.95
CA LEU A 87 -7.19 -1.88 2.53
C LEU A 87 -7.42 -3.08 1.60
#